data_AF-A0A1I5E2S3-F1
#
_entry.id   AF-A0A1I5E2S3-F1
#
_cell.length_a   1.000
_cell.length_b   1.000
_cell.length_c   1.000
_cell.angle_alpha   90.00
_cell.angle_beta   90.00
_cell.angle_gamma   90.00
#
_symmetry.space_group_name_H-M   'P 1'
#
loop_
_entity.id
_entity.type
_entity.pdbx_description
1 polymer ?
#
loop_
_entity_poly.entity_id
_entity_poly.type
_entity_poly.pdbx_seq_one_letter_code
_entity_poly.pdbx_strand_id
1 'polypeptide(L)'
;MTAATFPGRVVERVALFGALASAFHGLHLWADSWLQRPKDAVLKGLHGDDLVYPSDGAPATEVSREDETPVPARVVGRRAATGHVLTYAAGQLAVTEVVARTLGLRLPWRARLAGAAINFGTHWIIDRRRFLLWLAKQVNSKDTYIAYATVVRKPGAEPDAAGPGTALYDLDQGLHKLLMVLAAAVMARLAVPALRRRRGAAC
;
A
#
# COMPACT_ATOMS: atom_id res chain seq x y z
N MET A 1 6.94 -32.31 -27.67
CA MET A 1 6.49 -31.36 -26.64
C MET A 1 5.05 -31.68 -26.30
N THR A 2 4.78 -32.27 -25.14
CA THR A 2 3.42 -32.53 -24.65
C THR A 2 2.84 -31.22 -24.13
N ALA A 3 1.76 -30.73 -24.76
CA ALA A 3 1.02 -29.58 -24.27
C ALA A 3 0.36 -29.97 -22.94
N ALA A 4 0.82 -29.37 -21.83
CA ALA A 4 0.18 -29.57 -20.54
C ALA A 4 -1.23 -28.96 -20.60
N THR A 5 -2.25 -29.81 -20.53
CA THR A 5 -3.65 -29.37 -20.41
C THR A 5 -3.91 -28.94 -18.96
N PHE A 6 -3.99 -27.64 -18.72
CA PHE A 6 -4.34 -27.13 -17.39
C PHE A 6 -5.85 -27.28 -17.15
N PRO A 7 -6.28 -27.70 -15.94
CA PRO A 7 -7.70 -27.68 -15.59
C PRO A 7 -8.27 -26.25 -15.75
N GLY A 8 -9.48 -26.11 -16.28
CA GLY A 8 -10.07 -24.78 -16.57
C GLY A 8 -10.06 -23.82 -15.38
N ARG A 9 -10.19 -24.33 -14.14
CA ARG A 9 -10.10 -23.51 -12.91
C ARG A 9 -8.71 -22.94 -12.62
N VAL A 10 -7.65 -23.61 -13.07
CA VAL A 10 -6.29 -23.07 -12.93
C VAL A 10 -6.11 -21.88 -13.86
N VAL A 11 -6.56 -22.02 -15.12
CA VAL A 11 -6.56 -20.94 -16.11
C VAL A 11 -7.38 -19.74 -15.59
N GLU A 12 -8.60 -19.99 -15.10
CA GLU A 12 -9.47 -18.96 -14.53
C GLU A 12 -8.81 -18.22 -13.36
N ARG A 13 -8.16 -18.94 -12.44
CA ARG A 13 -7.46 -18.34 -11.30
C ARG A 13 -6.26 -17.49 -11.73
N VAL A 14 -5.47 -17.97 -12.68
CA VAL A 14 -4.31 -17.24 -13.20
C VAL A 14 -4.76 -15.98 -13.94
N ALA A 15 -5.80 -16.06 -14.77
CA ALA A 15 -6.36 -14.91 -15.47
C ALA A 15 -6.89 -13.86 -14.49
N LEU A 16 -7.67 -14.29 -13.48
CA LEU A 16 -8.18 -13.40 -12.44
C LEU A 16 -7.05 -12.75 -11.61
N PHE A 17 -6.04 -13.54 -11.24
CA PHE A 17 -4.86 -13.03 -10.55
C PHE A 17 -4.14 -11.96 -11.38
N GLY A 18 -3.88 -12.23 -12.67
CA GLY A 18 -3.22 -11.29 -13.56
C GLY A 18 -4.01 -9.98 -13.74
N ALA A 19 -5.33 -10.08 -13.93
CA ALA A 19 -6.20 -8.91 -14.04
C ALA A 19 -6.18 -8.05 -12.76
N LEU A 20 -6.31 -8.68 -11.58
CA LEU A 20 -6.28 -7.98 -10.30
C LEU A 20 -4.91 -7.37 -10.00
N ALA A 21 -3.82 -8.12 -10.20
CA ALA A 21 -2.46 -7.63 -9.96
C ALA A 21 -2.13 -6.43 -10.86
N SER A 22 -2.52 -6.48 -12.13
CA SER A 22 -2.32 -5.37 -13.07
C SER A 22 -3.15 -4.14 -12.67
N ALA A 23 -4.42 -4.35 -12.30
CA ALA A 23 -5.30 -3.27 -11.84
C ALA A 23 -4.75 -2.59 -10.59
N PHE A 24 -4.30 -3.37 -9.60
CA PHE A 24 -3.72 -2.83 -8.36
C PHE A 24 -2.40 -2.10 -8.62
N HIS A 25 -1.55 -2.63 -9.49
CA HIS A 25 -0.30 -1.97 -9.86
C HIS A 25 -0.53 -0.58 -10.47
N GLY A 26 -1.41 -0.48 -11.47
CA GLY A 26 -1.72 0.79 -12.13
C GLY A 26 -2.44 1.77 -11.20
N LEU A 27 -3.40 1.27 -10.42
CA LEU A 27 -4.13 2.07 -9.45
C LEU A 27 -3.21 2.65 -8.38
N HIS A 28 -2.23 1.90 -7.87
CA HIS A 28 -1.43 2.33 -6.73
C HIS A 28 -0.74 3.66 -6.99
N LEU A 29 0.00 3.74 -8.10
CA LEU A 29 0.73 4.94 -8.49
C LEU A 29 -0.24 6.11 -8.73
N TRP A 30 -1.39 5.84 -9.34
CA TRP A 30 -2.40 6.86 -9.57
C TRP A 30 -3.01 7.36 -8.26
N ALA A 31 -3.41 6.47 -7.35
CA ALA A 31 -4.01 6.83 -6.07
C ALA A 31 -3.03 7.63 -5.19
N ASP A 32 -1.78 7.18 -5.07
CA ASP A 32 -0.75 7.88 -4.30
C ASP A 32 -0.40 9.26 -4.87
N SER A 33 -0.55 9.46 -6.18
CA SER A 33 -0.19 10.73 -6.82
C SER A 33 -1.37 11.69 -6.97
N TRP A 34 -2.59 11.16 -7.14
CA TRP A 34 -3.77 11.95 -7.50
C TRP A 34 -4.84 11.99 -6.41
N LEU A 35 -5.03 10.89 -5.66
CA LEU A 35 -6.04 10.84 -4.60
C LEU A 35 -5.47 11.23 -3.23
N GLN A 36 -4.18 10.98 -3.01
CA GLN A 36 -3.53 11.33 -1.77
C GLN A 36 -3.47 12.85 -1.61
N ARG A 37 -3.91 13.34 -0.45
CA ARG A 37 -3.74 14.76 -0.11
C ARG A 37 -2.25 15.03 0.17
N PRO A 38 -1.68 16.14 -0.31
CA PRO A 38 -0.27 16.47 -0.09
C PRO A 38 0.13 16.43 1.39
N LYS A 39 -0.75 16.95 2.25
CA LYS A 39 -0.60 16.92 3.70
C LYS A 39 -0.46 15.51 4.27
N ASP A 40 -1.26 14.55 3.79
CA ASP A 40 -1.19 13.18 4.29
C ASP A 40 0.14 12.52 3.89
N ALA A 41 0.64 12.82 2.69
CA ALA A 41 1.94 12.32 2.20
C ALA A 41 3.12 12.73 3.08
N VAL A 42 3.12 13.98 3.55
CA VAL A 42 4.16 14.50 4.43
C VAL A 42 4.00 13.95 5.85
N LEU A 43 2.78 13.95 6.39
CA LEU A 43 2.55 13.72 7.81
C LEU A 43 2.40 12.25 8.22
N LYS A 44 2.02 11.34 7.31
CA LYS A 44 1.73 9.93 7.64
C LYS A 44 2.89 9.20 8.34
N GLY A 45 4.12 9.66 8.07
CA GLY A 45 5.35 9.14 8.67
C GLY A 45 5.66 9.61 10.09
N LEU A 46 4.89 10.55 10.67
CA LEU A 46 5.18 11.13 11.99
C LEU A 46 4.89 10.16 13.15
N HIS A 47 5.82 10.11 14.12
CA HIS A 47 5.73 9.34 15.37
C HIS A 47 6.29 10.14 16.53
N GLY A 48 6.12 9.60 17.73
CA GLY A 48 6.64 10.21 18.94
C GLY A 48 5.61 11.08 19.62
N ASP A 49 6.06 11.61 20.75
CA ASP A 49 5.24 12.36 21.69
C ASP A 49 5.52 13.86 21.60
N ASP A 50 6.52 14.24 20.80
CA ASP A 50 6.85 15.63 20.49
C ASP A 50 5.63 16.33 19.90
N LEU A 51 5.41 17.54 20.39
CA LEU A 51 4.29 18.37 19.97
C LEU A 51 4.61 19.01 18.62
N VAL A 52 3.72 18.78 17.65
CA VAL A 52 3.82 19.31 16.30
C VAL A 52 2.51 19.95 15.89
N TYR A 53 2.58 20.90 14.96
CA TYR A 53 1.38 21.49 14.38
C TYR A 53 0.68 20.52 13.43
N PRO A 54 -0.62 20.22 13.62
CA PRO A 54 -1.36 19.34 12.73
C PRO A 54 -1.36 19.76 11.26
N SER A 55 -1.19 21.04 10.94
CA SER A 55 -1.19 21.61 9.59
C SER A 55 -0.05 21.09 8.70
N ASP A 56 1.17 21.06 9.23
CA ASP A 56 2.40 20.79 8.47
C ASP A 56 3.43 19.94 9.21
N GLY A 57 3.17 19.58 10.47
CA GLY A 57 4.06 18.74 11.27
C GLY A 57 5.27 19.48 11.84
N ALA A 58 5.30 20.81 11.76
CA ALA A 58 6.39 21.61 12.31
C ALA A 58 6.47 21.44 13.85
N PRO A 59 7.67 21.31 14.44
CA PRO A 59 7.83 21.22 15.89
C PRO A 59 7.35 22.48 16.60
N ALA A 60 6.52 22.33 17.63
CA ALA A 60 6.01 23.45 18.42
C ALA A 60 7.09 24.14 19.28
N THR A 61 8.26 23.51 19.42
CA THR A 61 9.42 24.08 20.11
C THR A 61 10.16 25.12 19.28
N GLU A 62 10.01 25.10 17.96
CA GLU A 62 10.75 25.99 17.05
C GLU A 62 9.95 27.23 16.66
N VAL A 63 8.63 27.09 16.56
CA VAL A 63 7.72 28.15 16.12
C VAL A 63 6.49 28.14 17.01
N SER A 64 6.07 29.29 17.51
CA SER A 64 4.77 29.44 18.18
C SER A 64 3.73 29.94 17.17
N ARG A 65 2.53 29.35 17.19
CA ARG A 65 1.37 29.74 16.37
C ARG A 65 0.18 29.95 17.28
N GLU A 66 -0.39 31.16 17.23
CA GLU A 66 -1.52 31.53 18.08
C GLU A 66 -2.82 30.80 17.67
N ASP A 67 -2.99 30.54 16.37
CA ASP A 67 -4.24 29.99 15.81
C ASP A 67 -4.31 28.46 15.74
N GLU A 68 -3.29 27.75 16.24
CA GLU A 68 -3.22 26.30 16.10
C GLU A 68 -2.73 25.63 17.39
N THR A 69 -3.47 24.62 17.86
CA THR A 69 -3.05 23.83 19.02
C THR A 69 -2.14 22.68 18.57
N PRO A 70 -0.88 22.63 19.04
CA PRO A 70 0.00 21.54 18.71
C PRO A 70 -0.44 20.25 19.42
N VAL A 71 -0.25 19.11 18.76
CA VAL A 71 -0.62 17.79 19.29
C VAL A 71 0.52 16.80 19.08
N PRO A 72 0.54 15.66 19.79
CA PRO A 72 1.62 14.69 19.62
C PRO A 72 1.75 14.20 18.17
N ALA A 73 2.98 14.14 17.66
CA ALA A 73 3.30 13.71 16.31
C ALA A 73 2.68 12.35 15.91
N ARG A 74 2.62 11.39 16.85
CA ARG A 74 1.93 10.11 16.64
C ARG A 74 0.46 10.26 16.25
N VAL A 75 -0.26 11.23 16.81
CA VAL A 75 -1.68 11.48 16.53
C VAL A 75 -1.84 12.03 15.12
N VAL A 76 -1.05 13.05 14.78
CA VAL A 76 -1.06 13.66 13.44
C VAL A 76 -0.79 12.61 12.37
N GLY A 77 0.30 11.85 12.52
CA GLY A 77 0.64 10.81 11.56
C GLY A 77 -0.43 9.72 11.47
N ARG A 78 -1.17 9.41 12.55
CA ARG A 78 -2.13 8.30 12.54
C ARG A 78 -3.36 8.72 11.75
N ARG A 79 -3.78 9.98 11.94
CA ARG A 79 -4.87 10.59 11.18
C ARG A 79 -4.51 10.69 9.70
N ALA A 80 -3.30 11.16 9.38
CA ALA A 80 -2.81 11.25 8.00
C ALA A 80 -2.77 9.89 7.30
N ALA A 81 -2.13 8.89 7.92
CA ALA A 81 -2.08 7.53 7.38
C ALA A 81 -3.50 6.93 7.21
N THR A 82 -4.38 7.13 8.18
CA THR A 82 -5.76 6.61 8.10
C THR A 82 -6.55 7.29 6.99
N GLY A 83 -6.47 8.62 6.85
CA GLY A 83 -7.15 9.37 5.80
C GLY A 83 -6.69 8.96 4.40
N HIS A 84 -5.38 8.78 4.22
CA HIS A 84 -4.80 8.27 2.99
C HIS A 84 -5.32 6.86 2.65
N VAL A 85 -5.18 5.92 3.58
CA VAL A 85 -5.53 4.51 3.33
C VAL A 85 -7.04 4.35 3.11
N LEU A 86 -7.89 5.16 3.76
CA LEU A 86 -9.33 5.16 3.49
C LEU A 86 -9.65 5.60 2.05
N THR A 87 -9.00 6.67 1.59
CA THR A 87 -9.19 7.18 0.21
C THR A 87 -8.65 6.18 -0.81
N TYR A 88 -7.49 5.60 -0.53
CA TYR A 88 -6.88 4.52 -1.32
C TYR A 88 -7.80 3.30 -1.40
N ALA A 89 -8.33 2.83 -0.28
CA ALA A 89 -9.20 1.65 -0.22
C ALA A 89 -10.51 1.88 -0.99
N ALA A 90 -11.09 3.08 -0.91
CA ALA A 90 -12.25 3.45 -1.70
C ALA A 90 -11.94 3.40 -3.21
N GLY A 91 -10.84 4.01 -3.64
CA GLY A 91 -10.37 3.96 -5.03
C GLY A 91 -10.13 2.52 -5.51
N GLN A 92 -9.53 1.69 -4.65
CA GLN A 92 -9.28 0.29 -4.95
C GLN A 92 -10.53 -0.53 -5.12
N LEU A 93 -11.51 -0.39 -4.24
CA LEU A 93 -12.79 -1.09 -4.38
C LEU A 93 -13.51 -0.68 -5.66
N ALA A 94 -13.50 0.62 -5.99
CA ALA A 94 -14.11 1.13 -7.22
C ALA A 94 -13.43 0.55 -8.47
N VAL A 95 -12.11 0.63 -8.58
CA VAL A 95 -11.37 0.09 -9.74
C VAL A 95 -11.51 -1.42 -9.84
N THR A 96 -11.45 -2.13 -8.71
CA THR A 96 -11.67 -3.59 -8.69
C THR A 96 -13.04 -3.95 -9.28
N GLU A 97 -14.09 -3.22 -8.88
CA GLU A 97 -15.44 -3.50 -9.36
C GLU A 97 -15.61 -3.16 -10.85
N VAL A 98 -15.05 -2.03 -11.29
CA VAL A 98 -15.05 -1.64 -12.71
C VAL A 98 -14.34 -2.69 -13.55
N VAL A 99 -13.10 -3.04 -13.22
CA VAL A 99 -12.31 -4.04 -13.95
C VAL A 99 -13.02 -5.40 -13.94
N ALA A 100 -13.53 -5.84 -12.80
CA ALA A 100 -14.25 -7.11 -12.71
C ALA A 100 -15.48 -7.12 -13.63
N ARG A 101 -16.31 -6.07 -13.59
CA ARG A 101 -17.50 -5.99 -14.45
C ARG A 101 -17.17 -5.90 -15.93
N THR A 102 -16.18 -5.10 -16.31
CA THR A 102 -15.74 -4.95 -17.71
C THR A 102 -15.25 -6.28 -18.29
N LEU A 103 -14.59 -7.11 -17.47
CA LEU A 103 -14.10 -8.42 -17.88
C LEU A 103 -15.13 -9.55 -17.72
N GLY A 104 -16.38 -9.25 -17.32
CA GLY A 104 -17.42 -10.26 -17.07
C GLY A 104 -17.15 -11.14 -15.85
N LEU A 105 -16.27 -10.72 -14.95
CA LEU A 105 -15.86 -11.47 -13.77
C LEU A 105 -16.81 -11.20 -12.60
N ARG A 106 -17.18 -12.27 -11.88
CA ARG A 106 -17.96 -12.18 -10.65
C ARG A 106 -17.08 -12.43 -9.44
N LEU A 107 -16.71 -11.35 -8.76
CA LEU A 107 -15.96 -11.43 -7.51
C LEU A 107 -16.90 -11.65 -6.31
N PRO A 108 -16.75 -12.74 -5.54
CA PRO A 108 -17.52 -12.89 -4.31
C PRO A 108 -17.10 -11.83 -3.29
N TRP A 109 -18.06 -11.37 -2.48
CA TRP A 109 -17.82 -10.33 -1.47
C TRP A 109 -16.68 -10.68 -0.51
N ARG A 110 -16.50 -11.97 -0.17
CA ARG A 110 -15.42 -12.45 0.69
C ARG A 110 -14.04 -12.19 0.09
N ALA A 111 -13.89 -12.36 -1.22
CA ALA A 111 -12.64 -12.04 -1.91
C ALA A 111 -12.37 -10.54 -1.86
N ARG A 112 -13.37 -9.70 -2.17
CA ARG A 112 -13.26 -8.23 -2.08
C ARG A 112 -12.84 -7.78 -0.69
N LEU A 113 -13.50 -8.29 0.35
CA LEU A 113 -13.20 -7.94 1.74
C LEU A 113 -11.78 -8.38 2.14
N ALA A 114 -11.37 -9.60 1.76
CA ALA A 114 -10.03 -10.08 2.07
C ALA A 114 -8.94 -9.23 1.40
N GLY A 115 -9.10 -8.90 0.11
CA GLY A 115 -8.17 -8.03 -0.61
C GLY A 115 -8.12 -6.62 -0.04
N ALA A 116 -9.30 -6.05 0.29
CA ALA A 116 -9.38 -4.73 0.93
C ALA A 116 -8.72 -4.73 2.30
N ALA A 117 -8.94 -5.75 3.13
CA ALA A 117 -8.34 -5.85 4.46
C ALA A 117 -6.81 -6.00 4.40
N ILE A 118 -6.30 -6.83 3.48
CA ILE A 118 -4.85 -6.98 3.26
C ILE A 118 -4.27 -5.64 2.84
N ASN A 119 -4.79 -5.03 1.75
CA ASN A 119 -4.23 -3.80 1.24
C ASN A 119 -4.37 -2.64 2.22
N PHE A 120 -5.52 -2.47 2.88
CA PHE A 120 -5.70 -1.44 3.91
C PHE A 120 -4.70 -1.62 5.06
N GLY A 121 -4.65 -2.82 5.64
CA GLY A 121 -3.82 -3.08 6.81
C GLY A 121 -2.33 -2.93 6.51
N THR A 122 -1.87 -3.49 5.39
CA THR A 122 -0.46 -3.41 5.03
C THR A 122 -0.05 -2.01 4.62
N HIS A 123 -0.87 -1.31 3.82
CA HIS A 123 -0.59 0.05 3.39
C HIS A 123 -0.52 0.99 4.59
N TRP A 124 -1.45 0.87 5.55
CA TRP A 124 -1.40 1.65 6.80
C TRP A 124 -0.12 1.38 7.60
N ILE A 125 0.31 0.11 7.73
CA ILE A 125 1.53 -0.23 8.48
C ILE A 125 2.80 0.33 7.80
N ILE A 126 2.87 0.25 6.46
CA ILE A 126 4.04 0.67 5.69
C ILE A 126 4.15 2.19 5.65
N ASP A 127 3.03 2.89 5.44
CA ASP A 127 2.96 4.36 5.43
C ASP A 127 3.38 5.01 6.74
N ARG A 128 3.23 4.25 7.82
CA ARG A 128 3.78 4.62 9.11
C ARG A 128 5.30 4.51 9.15
N ARG A 129 6.03 4.11 8.10
CA ARG A 129 7.50 4.09 7.95
C ARG A 129 8.32 3.27 8.95
N ARG A 130 7.92 3.13 10.22
CA ARG A 130 8.67 2.41 11.27
C ARG A 130 8.88 0.94 10.90
N PHE A 131 7.83 0.28 10.41
CA PHE A 131 7.93 -1.10 9.96
C PHE A 131 8.82 -1.22 8.72
N LEU A 132 8.66 -0.33 7.75
CA LEU A 132 9.48 -0.30 6.52
C LEU A 132 10.97 -0.12 6.84
N LEU A 133 11.31 0.85 7.70
CA LEU A 133 12.69 1.12 8.10
C LEU A 133 13.30 -0.04 8.89
N TRP A 134 12.52 -0.65 9.79
CA TRP A 134 12.94 -1.87 10.49
C TRP A 134 13.22 -2.99 9.50
N LEU A 135 12.29 -3.25 8.56
CA LEU A 135 12.44 -4.31 7.56
C LEU A 135 13.65 -4.07 6.65
N ALA A 136 13.84 -2.82 6.19
CA ALA A 136 14.97 -2.41 5.38
C ALA A 136 16.31 -2.71 6.08
N LYS A 137 16.39 -2.41 7.39
CA LYS A 137 17.55 -2.75 8.22
C LYS A 137 17.77 -4.26 8.34
N GLN A 138 16.70 -5.03 8.54
CA GLN A 138 16.81 -6.49 8.77
C GLN A 138 17.13 -7.30 7.52
N VAL A 139 16.54 -6.96 6.37
CA VAL A 139 16.62 -7.80 5.17
C VAL A 139 17.98 -7.70 4.48
N ASN A 140 18.63 -6.53 4.53
CA ASN A 140 19.96 -6.36 3.92
C ASN A 140 20.67 -5.04 4.35
N SER A 141 20.52 -4.62 5.61
CA SER A 141 21.15 -3.38 6.13
C SER A 141 21.02 -2.17 5.18
N LYS A 142 19.80 -1.98 4.66
CA LYS A 142 19.49 -0.94 3.67
C LYS A 142 19.45 0.47 4.28
N ASP A 143 19.79 0.64 5.56
CA ASP A 143 19.93 1.94 6.21
C ASP A 143 21.02 2.79 5.55
N THR A 144 22.13 2.19 5.13
CA THR A 144 23.16 2.88 4.33
C THR A 144 22.66 3.32 2.96
N TYR A 145 21.88 2.48 2.27
CA TYR A 145 21.26 2.82 1.00
C TYR A 145 20.27 3.97 1.13
N ILE A 146 19.44 3.96 2.18
CA ILE A 146 18.49 5.05 2.48
C ILE A 146 19.23 6.36 2.77
N ALA A 147 20.32 6.32 3.54
CA ALA A 147 21.11 7.51 3.85
C ALA A 147 21.84 8.08 2.62
N TYR A 148 22.27 7.22 1.69
CA TYR A 148 23.03 7.63 0.51
C TYR A 148 22.15 8.17 -0.62
N ALA A 149 21.08 7.46 -0.97
CA ALA A 149 20.25 7.79 -2.13
C ALA A 149 19.12 8.78 -1.75
N THR A 150 19.53 10.03 -1.53
CA THR A 150 18.68 11.19 -1.25
C THR A 150 18.54 12.10 -2.47
N VAL A 151 17.68 13.13 -2.40
CA VAL A 151 17.45 14.05 -3.52
C VAL A 151 17.48 15.51 -3.06
N VAL A 152 18.30 16.34 -3.71
CA VAL A 152 18.24 17.81 -3.56
C VAL A 152 17.21 18.35 -4.56
N ARG A 153 16.06 18.83 -4.06
CA ARG A 153 14.95 19.29 -4.92
C ARG A 153 15.07 20.73 -5.41
N LYS A 154 15.83 21.57 -4.70
CA LYS A 154 16.04 22.98 -5.01
C LYS A 154 17.52 23.35 -4.78
N PRO A 155 18.11 24.24 -5.60
CA PRO A 155 19.46 24.73 -5.36
C PRO A 155 19.59 25.31 -3.94
N GLY A 156 20.61 24.88 -3.20
CA GLY A 156 20.90 25.35 -1.84
C GLY A 156 19.99 24.78 -0.74
N ALA A 157 19.08 23.84 -1.05
CA ALA A 157 18.30 23.14 -0.03
C ALA A 157 19.03 21.88 0.48
N GLU A 158 18.72 21.51 1.72
CA GLU A 158 19.16 20.23 2.29
C GLU A 158 18.61 19.03 1.47
N PRO A 159 19.33 17.90 1.42
CA PRO A 159 18.84 16.70 0.76
C PRO A 159 17.58 16.13 1.43
N ASP A 160 16.55 15.88 0.63
CA ASP A 160 15.37 15.17 1.10
C ASP A 160 15.67 13.66 1.19
N ALA A 161 15.42 13.09 2.37
CA ALA A 161 15.53 11.64 2.60
C ALA A 161 14.27 10.85 2.18
N ALA A 162 13.17 11.55 1.87
CA ALA A 162 11.88 10.94 1.54
C ALA A 162 11.22 11.57 0.31
N GLY A 163 10.29 10.82 -0.29
CA GLY A 163 9.53 11.24 -1.47
C GLY A 163 10.16 10.81 -2.79
N PRO A 164 9.55 11.16 -3.93
CA PRO A 164 9.95 10.65 -5.24
C PRO A 164 11.44 10.86 -5.52
N GLY A 165 12.09 9.80 -6.01
CA GLY A 165 13.51 9.75 -6.35
C GLY A 165 14.45 9.34 -5.21
N THR A 166 13.96 9.15 -3.99
CA THR A 166 14.80 8.68 -2.86
C THR A 166 14.71 7.16 -2.68
N ALA A 167 15.76 6.55 -2.11
CA ALA A 167 15.75 5.12 -1.78
C ALA A 167 14.60 4.73 -0.86
N LEU A 168 14.23 5.60 0.09
CA LEU A 168 13.10 5.32 0.98
C LEU A 168 11.79 5.21 0.20
N TYR A 169 11.58 6.08 -0.80
CA TYR A 169 10.40 6.01 -1.66
C TYR A 169 10.38 4.75 -2.53
N ASP A 170 11.53 4.35 -3.09
CA ASP A 170 11.60 3.14 -3.91
C ASP A 170 11.33 1.87 -3.10
N LEU A 171 11.86 1.79 -1.87
CA LEU A 171 11.58 0.69 -0.95
C LEU A 171 10.10 0.65 -0.53
N ASP A 172 9.52 1.82 -0.25
CA ASP A 172 8.10 1.98 0.07
C ASP A 172 7.21 1.47 -1.08
N GLN A 173 7.42 1.98 -2.29
CA GLN A 173 6.66 1.59 -3.48
C GLN A 173 6.85 0.11 -3.82
N GLY A 174 8.07 -0.42 -3.68
CA GLY A 174 8.37 -1.83 -3.90
C GLY A 174 7.61 -2.75 -2.95
N LEU A 175 7.59 -2.41 -1.65
CA LEU A 175 6.89 -3.21 -0.65
C LEU A 175 5.37 -3.17 -0.83
N HIS A 176 4.80 -2.00 -1.10
CA HIS A 176 3.38 -1.88 -1.42
C HIS A 176 3.00 -2.75 -2.63
N LYS A 177 3.75 -2.66 -3.74
CA LYS A 177 3.55 -3.46 -4.96
C LYS A 177 3.61 -4.96 -4.70
N LEU A 178 4.57 -5.42 -3.89
CA LEU A 178 4.66 -6.82 -3.50
C LEU A 178 3.41 -7.30 -2.74
N LEU A 179 2.93 -6.52 -1.78
CA LEU A 179 1.77 -6.92 -0.98
C LEU A 179 0.47 -6.87 -1.77
N MET A 180 0.34 -5.98 -2.75
CA MET A 180 -0.77 -6.01 -3.71
C MET A 180 -0.79 -7.29 -4.55
N VAL A 181 0.38 -7.81 -4.96
CA VAL A 181 0.46 -9.12 -5.63
C VAL A 181 -0.07 -10.22 -4.72
N LEU A 182 0.29 -10.22 -3.44
CA LEU A 182 -0.24 -11.19 -2.47
C LEU A 182 -1.75 -11.06 -2.29
N ALA A 183 -2.27 -9.83 -2.19
CA ALA A 183 -3.71 -9.58 -2.10
C ALA A 183 -4.46 -10.10 -3.33
N ALA A 184 -3.95 -9.84 -4.54
CA ALA A 184 -4.53 -10.35 -5.78
C ALA A 184 -4.53 -11.89 -5.81
N ALA A 185 -3.47 -12.53 -5.33
CA ALA A 185 -3.38 -14.00 -5.26
C ALA A 185 -4.43 -14.58 -4.28
N VAL A 186 -4.59 -13.96 -3.10
CA VAL A 186 -5.62 -14.35 -2.12
C VAL A 186 -7.02 -14.18 -2.69
N MET A 187 -7.29 -13.04 -3.33
CA MET A 187 -8.58 -12.76 -3.96
C MET A 187 -8.90 -13.80 -5.04
N ALA A 188 -7.97 -14.08 -5.94
CA ALA A 188 -8.16 -15.08 -6.99
C ALA A 188 -8.40 -16.48 -6.42
N ARG A 189 -7.68 -16.85 -5.35
CA ARG A 189 -7.84 -18.14 -4.66
C ARG A 189 -9.21 -18.28 -3.97
N LEU A 190 -9.75 -17.20 -3.44
CA LEU A 190 -11.06 -17.17 -2.79
C LEU A 190 -12.20 -17.12 -3.81
N ALA A 191 -12.01 -16.41 -4.93
CA ALA A 191 -12.98 -16.32 -6.00
C ALA A 191 -13.14 -17.62 -6.79
N VAL A 192 -12.03 -18.34 -7.01
CA VAL A 192 -12.01 -19.62 -7.73
C VAL A 192 -11.49 -20.73 -6.80
N PRO A 193 -12.35 -21.35 -5.97
CA PRO A 193 -11.93 -22.40 -5.06
C PRO A 193 -11.36 -23.61 -5.81
N ALA A 194 -10.35 -24.25 -5.23
CA ALA A 194 -9.90 -25.55 -5.70
C ALA A 194 -11.06 -26.55 -5.72
N LEU A 195 -11.08 -27.46 -6.71
CA LEU A 195 -11.95 -28.62 -6.67
C LEU A 195 -11.74 -29.32 -5.32
N ARG A 196 -12.79 -29.43 -4.50
CA ARG A 196 -12.76 -30.37 -3.38
C ARG A 196 -12.55 -31.75 -4.02
N ARG A 197 -11.42 -32.40 -3.72
CA ARG A 197 -11.33 -33.86 -3.92
C ARG A 197 -12.52 -34.43 -3.14
N ARG A 198 -13.53 -34.97 -3.84
CA ARG A 198 -14.52 -35.82 -3.18
C ARG A 198 -13.68 -36.93 -2.53
N ARG A 199 -13.52 -36.90 -1.19
CA ARG A 199 -13.11 -38.10 -0.47
C ARG A 199 -14.13 -39.16 -0.90
N GLY A 200 -13.63 -40.22 -1.53
CA GLY A 200 -14.47 -41.25 -2.12
C GLY A 200 -15.55 -41.67 -1.14
N ALA A 201 -16.77 -41.80 -1.64
CA ALA A 201 -17.67 -42.77 -1.05
C ALA A 201 -16.90 -44.10 -1.09
N ALA A 202 -16.54 -44.61 0.08
CA ALA A 202 -16.14 -46.00 0.19
C ALA A 202 -17.36 -46.80 -0.25
N CYS A 203 -17.21 -47.56 -1.33
CA CYS A 203 -18.10 -48.68 -1.63
C CYS A 203 -17.89 -49.78 -0.59
#